data_AF-A0A674NXN3-F1
#
_entry.id   AF-A0A674NXN3-F1
#
_cell.length_a   1.000
_cell.length_b   1.000
_cell.length_c   1.000
_cell.angle_alpha   90.00
_cell.angle_beta   90.00
_cell.angle_gamma   90.00
#
_symmetry.space_group_name_H-M   'P 1'
#
loop_
_entity.id
_entity.type
_entity.pdbx_description
1 polymer ?
#
loop_
_entity_poly.entity_id
_entity_poly.type
_entity_poly.pdbx_seq_one_letter_code
_entity_poly.pdbx_strand_id
1 'polypeptide(L)'
;MGCIFVEFVVNGCALRALINMRLIQRFIFKLQRSLILNVNPSSFLFICIFQVNVPKTRRTYCKKCKKHQPHKVTQYKKGKDSLYAQGKRRYDRKQSGYGGQTKPIFRKKAKTTKKIVLRLECVEPNCRSKRMLAIKRCKHFELGGDKKRKGQVIQF
;
A
#
# COMPACT_ATOMS: atom_id res chain seq x y z
N MET A 1 39.52 -5.69 15.21
CA MET A 1 39.84 -6.89 14.42
C MET A 1 38.68 -7.12 13.45
N GLY A 2 38.78 -6.97 12.13
CA GLY A 2 39.93 -6.75 11.27
C GLY A 2 39.54 -5.95 10.01
N CYS A 3 40.51 -5.18 9.50
CA CYS A 3 40.45 -4.55 8.18
C CYS A 3 40.99 -5.54 7.15
N ILE A 4 40.25 -5.77 6.08
CA ILE A 4 40.75 -6.54 4.93
C ILE A 4 41.59 -5.57 4.09
N PHE A 5 42.91 -5.82 4.05
CA PHE A 5 43.85 -5.16 3.16
C PHE A 5 43.73 -5.81 1.78
N VAL A 6 43.41 -5.03 0.75
CA VAL A 6 43.56 -5.48 -0.64
C VAL A 6 44.58 -4.56 -1.28
N GLU A 7 45.80 -5.06 -1.47
CA GLU A 7 46.80 -4.38 -2.27
C GLU A 7 46.45 -4.58 -3.75
N PHE A 8 46.33 -3.46 -4.47
CA PHE A 8 46.41 -3.46 -5.92
C PHE A 8 47.67 -2.71 -6.32
N VAL A 9 48.67 -3.46 -6.78
CA VAL A 9 49.90 -2.93 -7.38
C VAL A 9 49.62 -2.73 -8.87
N VAL A 10 49.49 -1.48 -9.30
CA VAL A 10 49.69 -1.11 -10.71
C VAL A 10 50.39 0.25 -10.77
N ASN A 11 51.63 0.26 -11.28
CA ASN A 11 52.43 1.40 -11.73
C ASN A 11 52.85 2.46 -10.68
N GLY A 12 53.67 2.04 -9.70
CA GLY A 12 54.88 2.78 -9.33
C GLY A 12 54.78 4.23 -8.81
N CYS A 13 53.62 4.71 -8.34
CA CYS A 13 53.54 6.01 -7.67
C CYS A 13 52.54 5.95 -6.50
N ALA A 14 53.06 5.94 -5.28
CA ALA A 14 52.25 5.92 -4.06
C ALA A 14 51.67 7.31 -3.78
N LEU A 15 50.45 7.57 -4.26
CA LEU A 15 49.71 8.77 -3.88
C LEU A 15 48.69 8.44 -2.78
N ARG A 16 49.07 8.71 -1.53
CA ARG A 16 48.14 8.71 -0.39
C ARG A 16 47.17 9.87 -0.54
N ALA A 17 45.96 9.59 -1.01
CA ALA A 17 44.89 10.57 -1.07
C ALA A 17 43.77 10.20 -0.08
N LEU A 18 43.68 10.94 1.04
CA LEU A 18 42.51 10.90 1.94
C LEU A 18 41.36 11.68 1.29
N ILE A 19 40.66 11.05 0.34
CA ILE A 19 39.54 11.69 -0.36
C ILE A 19 38.23 11.29 0.32
N ASN A 20 37.58 12.31 0.86
CA ASN A 20 36.33 12.31 1.60
C ASN A 20 35.19 11.58 0.85
N MET A 21 34.57 10.57 1.48
CA MET A 21 33.54 9.68 0.92
C MET A 21 32.21 10.36 0.51
N ARG A 22 32.14 11.70 0.54
CA ARG A 22 30.94 12.49 0.21
C ARG A 22 30.97 13.12 -1.19
N LEU A 23 32.14 13.22 -1.85
CA LEU A 23 32.23 13.84 -3.18
C LEU A 23 32.11 12.83 -4.34
N ILE A 24 32.43 11.55 -4.12
CA ILE A 24 32.33 10.50 -5.16
C ILE A 24 30.88 10.06 -5.41
N GLN A 25 29.97 10.17 -4.43
CA GLN A 25 28.55 9.84 -4.63
C GLN A 25 27.79 10.82 -5.52
N ARG A 26 28.29 12.05 -5.73
CA ARG A 26 27.64 13.04 -6.62
C ARG A 26 28.05 12.92 -8.08
N PHE A 27 29.19 12.28 -8.38
CA PHE A 27 29.68 12.15 -9.75
C PHE A 27 29.04 10.95 -10.50
N ILE A 28 28.80 9.83 -9.81
CA ILE A 28 28.11 8.65 -10.41
C ILE A 28 26.65 8.97 -10.79
N PHE A 29 25.97 9.88 -10.10
CA PHE A 29 24.58 10.22 -10.41
C PHE A 29 24.40 11.16 -11.62
N LYS A 30 25.47 11.77 -12.13
CA LYS A 30 25.41 12.73 -13.24
C LYS A 30 25.89 12.15 -14.58
N LEU A 31 26.59 11.01 -14.57
CA LEU A 31 27.12 10.34 -15.77
C LEU A 31 26.40 9.02 -16.12
N GLN A 32 25.14 8.86 -15.73
CA GLN A 32 24.23 7.83 -16.26
C GLN A 32 22.91 8.42 -16.78
N ARG A 33 22.90 9.71 -17.14
CA ARG A 33 21.73 10.40 -17.70
C ARG A 33 21.84 10.63 -19.22
N SER A 34 22.74 9.94 -19.91
CA SER A 34 23.01 10.17 -21.35
C SER A 34 23.00 8.93 -22.24
N LEU A 35 22.80 7.72 -21.71
CA LEU A 35 22.53 6.53 -22.55
C LEU A 35 21.45 5.67 -21.91
N ILE A 36 20.25 5.74 -22.48
CA ILE A 36 19.25 4.68 -22.74
C ILE A 36 18.06 5.46 -23.30
N LEU A 37 18.14 5.79 -24.59
CA LEU A 37 16.97 6.11 -25.40
C LEU A 37 16.55 4.83 -26.13
N ASN A 38 15.25 4.62 -26.20
CA ASN A 38 14.53 3.60 -26.96
C ASN A 38 14.65 2.15 -26.48
N VAL A 39 13.97 1.87 -25.37
CA VAL A 39 13.26 0.59 -25.23
C VAL A 39 11.77 0.89 -25.39
N ASN A 40 11.19 0.38 -26.48
CA ASN A 40 9.77 0.44 -26.79
C ASN A 40 8.90 0.08 -25.57
N PRO A 41 7.98 0.95 -25.10
CA PRO A 41 7.10 0.65 -23.97
C PRO A 41 5.93 -0.28 -24.34
N SER A 42 5.88 -0.81 -25.57
CA SER A 42 4.76 -1.60 -26.09
C SER A 42 4.83 -3.11 -25.82
N SER A 43 5.88 -3.63 -25.17
CA SER A 43 6.06 -5.08 -24.96
C SER A 43 6.29 -5.53 -23.51
N PHE A 44 6.20 -4.62 -22.52
CA PHE A 44 6.35 -4.97 -21.10
C PHE A 44 5.11 -4.62 -20.26
N LEU A 45 3.93 -4.62 -20.88
CA LEU A 45 2.65 -4.49 -20.19
C LEU A 45 1.95 -5.83 -19.97
N PHE A 46 2.71 -6.89 -19.68
CA PHE A 46 2.12 -8.01 -18.93
C PHE A 46 2.07 -7.61 -17.44
N ILE A 47 1.27 -6.57 -17.14
CA ILE A 47 0.76 -6.37 -15.79
C ILE A 47 -0.15 -7.57 -15.57
N CYS A 48 0.39 -8.66 -15.04
CA CYS A 48 -0.42 -9.66 -14.37
C CYS A 48 -1.26 -8.90 -13.34
N ILE A 49 -2.51 -8.59 -13.69
CA ILE A 49 -3.47 -8.05 -12.75
C ILE A 49 -3.66 -9.16 -11.73
N PHE A 50 -2.93 -9.09 -10.63
CA PHE A 50 -3.15 -9.94 -9.47
C PHE A 50 -4.48 -9.49 -8.84
N GLN A 51 -5.55 -9.99 -9.42
CA GLN A 51 -6.92 -9.86 -8.94
C GLN A 51 -7.03 -10.62 -7.63
N VAL A 52 -7.37 -9.90 -6.56
CA VAL A 52 -7.53 -10.48 -5.22
C VAL A 52 -9.00 -10.84 -5.03
N ASN A 53 -9.27 -12.15 -4.97
CA ASN A 53 -10.59 -12.70 -4.70
C ASN A 53 -10.70 -13.12 -3.22
N VAL A 54 -11.77 -12.68 -2.54
CA VAL A 54 -12.10 -13.11 -1.18
C VAL A 54 -13.49 -13.74 -1.17
N PRO A 55 -13.70 -14.91 -0.53
CA PRO A 55 -15.01 -15.53 -0.47
C PRO A 55 -16.01 -14.72 0.37
N LYS A 56 -17.30 -14.77 0.00
CA LYS A 56 -18.39 -14.11 0.74
C LYS A 56 -18.63 -14.71 2.13
N THR A 57 -18.20 -15.96 2.35
CA THR A 57 -18.30 -16.65 3.63
C THR A 57 -16.93 -17.15 4.08
N ARG A 58 -16.62 -17.01 5.37
CA ARG A 58 -15.38 -17.51 5.97
C ARG A 58 -15.64 -18.03 7.38
N ARG A 59 -15.16 -19.23 7.70
CA ARG A 59 -15.17 -19.73 9.08
C ARG A 59 -14.00 -19.09 9.86
N THR A 60 -14.31 -18.39 10.94
CA THR A 60 -13.29 -17.74 11.77
C THR A 60 -13.77 -17.68 13.22
N TYR A 61 -12.83 -17.51 14.15
CA TYR A 61 -13.13 -17.39 15.57
C TYR A 61 -14.08 -16.22 15.83
N CYS A 62 -15.13 -16.39 16.64
CA CYS A 62 -15.99 -15.31 17.11
C CYS A 62 -15.66 -14.98 18.57
N LYS A 63 -15.43 -13.69 18.90
CA LYS A 63 -15.09 -13.28 20.28
C LYS A 63 -16.25 -13.43 21.26
N LYS A 64 -17.49 -13.20 20.81
CA LYS A 64 -18.69 -13.35 21.66
C LYS A 64 -19.05 -14.81 21.88
N CYS A 65 -19.09 -15.62 20.82
CA CYS A 65 -19.42 -17.05 20.92
C CYS A 65 -18.27 -17.91 21.46
N LYS A 66 -17.04 -17.37 21.50
CA LYS A 66 -15.80 -18.07 21.85
C LYS A 66 -15.51 -19.34 21.02
N LYS A 67 -16.15 -19.51 19.86
CA LYS A 67 -16.00 -20.64 18.94
C LYS A 67 -15.85 -20.18 17.49
N HIS A 68 -15.38 -21.07 16.62
CA HIS A 68 -15.23 -20.83 15.19
C HIS A 68 -16.57 -20.97 14.46
N GLN A 69 -17.17 -19.84 14.10
CA GLN A 69 -18.42 -19.78 13.36
C GLN A 69 -18.25 -19.30 11.92
N PRO A 70 -19.19 -19.61 11.02
CA PRO A 70 -19.26 -18.98 9.72
C PRO A 70 -19.57 -17.48 9.88
N HIS A 71 -18.83 -16.65 9.14
CA HIS A 71 -19.03 -15.21 9.08
C HIS A 71 -19.35 -14.79 7.64
N LYS A 72 -20.32 -13.88 7.49
CA LYS A 72 -20.57 -13.16 6.25
C LYS A 72 -19.50 -12.09 6.10
N VAL A 73 -18.80 -12.09 4.98
CA VAL A 73 -17.75 -11.14 4.64
C VAL A 73 -18.36 -10.05 3.78
N THR A 74 -18.18 -8.79 4.16
CA THR A 74 -18.60 -7.63 3.37
C THR A 74 -17.47 -6.61 3.29
N GLN A 75 -17.48 -5.74 2.28
CA GLN A 75 -16.53 -4.63 2.23
C GLN A 75 -16.99 -3.50 3.17
N TYR A 76 -16.08 -3.00 4.00
CA TYR A 76 -16.36 -1.82 4.81
C TYR A 76 -16.46 -0.57 3.94
N LYS A 77 -17.53 0.20 4.15
CA LYS A 77 -17.69 1.54 3.60
C LYS A 77 -17.66 2.55 4.75
N LYS A 78 -16.94 3.66 4.58
CA LYS A 78 -16.97 4.77 5.54
C LYS A 78 -18.37 5.36 5.54
N GLY A 79 -18.95 5.56 6.72
CA GLY A 79 -20.23 6.26 6.88
C GLY A 79 -20.12 7.77 6.61
N LYS A 80 -21.28 8.44 6.61
CA LYS A 80 -21.36 9.91 6.54
C LYS A 80 -20.72 10.52 7.79
N ASP A 81 -19.92 11.57 7.62
CA ASP A 81 -19.33 12.30 8.73
C ASP A 81 -20.42 13.08 9.51
N SER A 82 -20.40 12.99 10.84
CA SER A 82 -21.37 13.69 11.71
C SER A 82 -21.00 15.16 11.91
N LEU A 83 -21.99 16.05 11.81
CA LEU A 83 -21.81 17.50 11.98
C LEU A 83 -21.61 17.90 13.45
N TYR A 84 -22.21 17.16 14.39
CA TYR A 84 -22.18 17.47 15.82
C TYR A 84 -20.92 16.97 16.53
N ALA A 85 -20.05 16.25 15.82
CA ALA A 85 -18.75 15.84 16.36
C ALA A 85 -17.96 17.08 16.81
N GLN A 86 -17.32 16.99 17.98
CA GLN A 86 -16.60 18.12 18.60
C GLN A 86 -15.59 18.78 17.65
N GLY A 87 -14.87 17.97 16.85
CA GLY A 87 -13.91 18.47 15.88
C GLY A 87 -14.53 19.29 14.75
N LYS A 88 -15.71 18.88 14.26
CA LYS A 88 -16.45 19.59 13.22
C LYS A 88 -17.06 20.88 13.77
N ARG A 89 -17.71 20.85 14.95
CA ARG A 89 -18.20 22.05 15.65
C ARG A 89 -17.10 23.08 15.87
N ARG A 90 -15.92 22.64 16.32
CA ARG A 90 -14.75 23.52 16.51
C ARG A 90 -14.24 24.08 15.18
N TYR A 91 -14.18 23.26 14.14
CA TYR A 91 -13.75 23.69 12.80
C TYR A 91 -14.67 24.76 12.24
N ASP A 92 -15.99 24.55 12.31
CA ASP A 92 -16.98 25.46 11.75
C ASP A 92 -16.99 26.80 12.48
N ARG A 93 -16.90 26.79 13.82
CA ARG A 93 -16.72 28.01 14.62
C ARG A 93 -15.40 28.74 14.34
N LYS A 94 -14.32 28.00 14.04
CA LYS A 94 -13.05 28.63 13.65
C LYS A 94 -13.12 29.23 12.26
N GLN A 95 -13.91 28.62 11.37
CA GLN A 95 -14.00 28.99 9.96
C GLN A 95 -15.00 30.14 9.71
N SER A 96 -15.90 30.43 10.65
CA SER A 96 -16.84 31.55 10.56
C SER A 96 -16.15 32.91 10.70
N GLY A 97 -16.64 33.92 9.96
CA GLY A 97 -16.09 35.28 9.96
C GLY A 97 -15.12 35.51 8.79
N TYR A 98 -14.30 36.56 8.90
CA TYR A 98 -13.28 36.90 7.91
C TYR A 98 -11.95 36.18 8.20
N GLY A 99 -11.06 36.09 7.20
CA GLY A 99 -9.72 35.48 7.37
C GLY A 99 -9.46 34.21 6.55
N GLY A 100 -10.42 33.80 5.69
CA GLY A 100 -10.20 32.74 4.69
C GLY A 100 -10.05 31.34 5.29
N GLN A 101 -9.19 30.51 4.71
CA GLN A 101 -9.05 29.10 5.09
C GLN A 101 -8.18 28.93 6.34
N THR A 102 -8.76 28.44 7.44
CA THR A 102 -8.09 28.43 8.76
C THR A 102 -7.28 27.15 9.09
N LYS A 103 -7.40 26.12 8.25
CA LYS A 103 -6.73 24.81 8.43
C LYS A 103 -6.11 24.32 7.12
N PRO A 104 -4.96 23.63 7.18
CA PRO A 104 -4.25 23.21 5.98
C PRO A 104 -5.02 22.15 5.18
N ILE A 105 -5.04 22.31 3.86
CA ILE A 105 -5.61 21.33 2.92
C ILE A 105 -4.46 20.52 2.32
N PHE A 106 -4.52 19.20 2.48
CA PHE A 106 -3.48 18.31 1.95
C PHE A 106 -3.64 18.08 0.44
N ARG A 107 -2.70 18.62 -0.37
CA ARG A 107 -2.72 18.54 -1.84
C ARG A 107 -1.88 17.40 -2.44
N LYS A 108 -0.77 17.00 -1.80
CA LYS A 108 0.24 16.07 -2.37
C LYS A 108 -0.05 14.59 -2.08
N LYS A 109 -1.12 14.03 -2.65
CA LYS A 109 -1.48 12.60 -2.44
C LYS A 109 -0.60 11.67 -3.29
N ALA A 110 0.27 10.91 -2.63
CA ALA A 110 1.16 9.95 -3.31
C ALA A 110 0.58 8.53 -3.47
N LYS A 111 -0.37 8.11 -2.62
CA LYS A 111 -0.90 6.73 -2.63
C LYS A 111 -2.10 6.61 -3.57
N THR A 112 -2.01 5.67 -4.51
CA THR A 112 -3.07 5.39 -5.50
C THR A 112 -4.15 4.43 -4.97
N THR A 113 -3.79 3.51 -4.06
CA THR A 113 -4.69 2.50 -3.51
C THR A 113 -4.93 2.68 -2.01
N LYS A 114 -6.02 2.12 -1.50
CA LYS A 114 -6.37 2.11 -0.06
C LYS A 114 -6.18 0.71 0.51
N LYS A 115 -6.04 0.59 1.84
CA LYS A 115 -6.16 -0.71 2.50
C LYS A 115 -7.64 -1.07 2.55
N ILE A 116 -8.00 -2.25 2.04
CA ILE A 116 -9.38 -2.73 2.07
C ILE A 116 -9.63 -3.35 3.44
N VAL A 117 -10.72 -2.94 4.07
CA VAL A 117 -11.16 -3.49 5.35
C VAL A 117 -12.39 -4.34 5.08
N LEU A 118 -12.33 -5.59 5.53
CA LEU A 118 -13.44 -6.52 5.52
C LEU A 118 -14.22 -6.39 6.82
N ARG A 119 -15.53 -6.36 6.72
CA ARG A 119 -16.45 -6.49 7.84
C ARG A 119 -16.96 -7.92 7.89
N LEU A 120 -16.56 -8.64 8.93
CA LEU A 120 -16.94 -10.00 9.22
C LEU A 120 -18.12 -9.98 10.20
N GLU A 121 -19.27 -10.47 9.77
CA GLU A 121 -20.48 -10.56 10.58
C GLU A 121 -20.79 -12.02 10.91
N CYS A 122 -20.90 -12.34 12.20
CA CYS A 122 -21.24 -13.70 12.62
C CYS A 122 -22.68 -14.05 12.20
N VAL A 123 -22.85 -15.24 11.60
CA VAL A 123 -24.16 -15.71 11.12
C VAL A 123 -25.10 -16.08 12.27
N GLU A 124 -24.55 -16.45 13.44
CA GLU A 124 -25.31 -16.87 14.61
C GLU A 124 -26.34 -15.79 15.02
N PRO A 125 -27.65 -16.11 15.09
CA PRO A 125 -28.72 -15.13 15.27
C PRO A 125 -28.59 -14.38 16.60
N ASN A 126 -28.09 -15.04 17.64
CA ASN A 126 -27.96 -14.48 18.99
C ASN A 126 -26.74 -13.54 19.14
N CYS A 127 -25.76 -13.60 18.23
CA CYS A 127 -24.48 -12.93 18.39
C CYS A 127 -24.34 -11.68 17.52
N ARG A 128 -24.61 -11.84 16.20
CA ARG A 128 -24.47 -10.85 15.11
C ARG A 128 -23.27 -9.90 15.27
N SER A 129 -22.18 -10.38 15.88
CA SER A 129 -21.03 -9.55 16.20
C SER A 129 -20.27 -9.22 14.93
N LYS A 130 -19.78 -7.98 14.84
CA LYS A 130 -19.05 -7.49 13.69
C LYS A 130 -17.57 -7.33 14.06
N ARG A 131 -16.67 -7.77 13.19
CA ARG A 131 -15.22 -7.56 13.31
C ARG A 131 -14.67 -6.96 12.03
N MET A 132 -13.76 -5.99 12.17
CA MET A 132 -13.03 -5.41 11.05
C MET A 132 -11.68 -6.10 10.87
N LEU A 133 -11.36 -6.50 9.64
CA LEU A 133 -10.08 -7.09 9.27
C LEU A 133 -9.49 -6.35 8.08
N ALA A 134 -8.31 -5.73 8.25
CA ALA A 134 -7.63 -5.02 7.18
C ALA A 134 -6.73 -5.97 6.39
N ILE A 135 -6.83 -5.92 5.06
CA ILE A 135 -5.91 -6.61 4.14
C ILE A 135 -4.81 -5.64 3.67
N LYS A 136 -3.74 -6.19 3.08
CA LYS A 136 -2.76 -5.44 2.30
C LYS A 136 -3.42 -4.63 1.17
N ARG A 137 -2.72 -3.62 0.65
CA ARG A 137 -3.23 -2.78 -0.44
C ARG A 137 -3.26 -3.58 -1.75
N CYS A 138 -4.35 -3.52 -2.48
CA CYS A 138 -4.50 -4.09 -3.81
C CYS A 138 -5.12 -3.06 -4.77
N LYS A 139 -4.92 -3.25 -6.08
CA LYS A 139 -5.52 -2.39 -7.13
C LYS A 139 -6.94 -2.85 -7.47
N HIS A 140 -7.13 -4.16 -7.68
CA HIS A 140 -8.42 -4.77 -7.98
C HIS A 140 -8.80 -5.73 -6.85
N PHE A 141 -10.04 -5.61 -6.38
CA PHE A 141 -10.60 -6.43 -5.31
C PHE A 141 -12.01 -6.85 -5.68
N GLU A 142 -12.24 -8.15 -5.60
CA GLU A 142 -13.55 -8.74 -5.84
C GLU A 142 -13.97 -9.60 -4.66
N LEU A 143 -15.28 -9.68 -4.44
CA LEU A 143 -15.87 -10.43 -3.34
C LEU A 143 -16.77 -11.53 -3.89
N GLY A 144 -16.29 -12.78 -3.78
CA GLY A 144 -16.98 -13.97 -4.27
C GLY A 144 -16.95 -14.10 -5.80
N GLY A 145 -15.82 -13.76 -6.43
CA GLY A 145 -15.59 -14.07 -7.83
C GLY A 145 -15.34 -15.58 -8.03
N ASP A 146 -15.30 -16.00 -9.29
CA ASP A 146 -15.10 -17.41 -9.62
C ASP A 146 -13.72 -17.91 -9.22
N LYS A 147 -13.67 -19.16 -8.78
CA LYS A 147 -12.40 -19.82 -8.48
C LYS A 147 -11.74 -20.19 -9.81
N LYS A 148 -10.47 -19.81 -9.97
CA LYS A 148 -9.67 -20.20 -11.13
C LYS A 148 -9.59 -21.72 -11.22
N ARG A 149 -9.98 -22.29 -12.37
CA ARG A 149 -9.85 -23.72 -12.67
C ARG A 149 -8.40 -24.02 -13.05
N LYS A 150 -7.89 -25.20 -12.68
CA LYS A 150 -6.52 -25.63 -13.02
C LYS A 150 -6.52 -26.25 -14.42
N GLY A 151 -5.54 -25.88 -15.25
CA GLY A 151 -5.27 -26.55 -16.54
C GLY A 151 -6.25 -26.27 -17.68
N GLN A 152 -7.14 -25.27 -17.56
CA GLN A 152 -8.01 -24.90 -18.67
C GLN A 152 -7.29 -23.97 -19.63
N VAL A 153 -7.37 -24.29 -20.93
CA VAL A 153 -6.93 -23.43 -22.01
C VAL A 153 -7.85 -22.21 -22.05
N ILE A 154 -7.25 -21.03 -22.04
CA ILE A 154 -7.98 -19.77 -22.19
C ILE A 154 -8.41 -19.68 -23.65
N GLN A 155 -9.70 -19.45 -23.91
CA GLN A 155 -10.18 -19.21 -25.27
C GLN A 155 -9.65 -17.84 -25.75
N PHE A 156 -9.10 -17.83 -26.96
CA PHE A 156 -8.57 -16.64 -27.63
C PHE A 156 -9.67 -15.93 -28.42
#